data_AF-A0A1G1A6R1-F1
#
_entry.id   AF-A0A1G1A6R1-F1
#
_cell.length_a   1.000
_cell.length_b   1.000
_cell.length_c   1.000
_cell.angle_alpha   90.00
_cell.angle_beta   90.00
_cell.angle_gamma   90.00
#
_symmetry.space_group_name_H-M   'P 1'
#
loop_
_entity.id
_entity.type
_entity.pdbx_description
1 polymer ?
#
loop_
_entity_poly.entity_id
_entity_poly.type
_entity_poly.pdbx_seq_one_letter_code
_entity_poly.pdbx_strand_id
1 'polypeptide(L)'
;MSFYINVGYKFPSTSSIPSEGGLILCSAMPLHQLVRRRPQKNKFLSKRVFDPQLYLAGLDPAQSPKHCTTLSSYPWFGVKGLKTFDSSEQTQASWRKESNSNIQQIWPRNPPSDPNVISKAVKECIDFQIKLGCECVIIPSPLTSDPVANYGNELIWIDAATDYVAELRDFHTPLFATVAIADICGRYTNPLQNSFLDLVSDAVSARKLDGVYIVLEQGSESLETRHCSNSRVLASVLRLVHLFSINAGLRVIVNFMGMFGLVCESVGASMWADGWYKSLHRLRLADKLAGGRSYPSYWSFPTSLDIHLENDFDNLVSAGLLPSIQDITSASEGLIRAAAAGRSANSVPAWNYRQSNITSASEHYLLSCIAAETTLSKLSEKERLDFTEEWLRVAENKALLIERTLGSSGKTNTRHVTAWREAFRLFRQDHNV
;
A
#
# COMPACT_ATOMS: atom_id res chain seq x y z
N MET A 1 -17.57 -0.54 -0.99
CA MET A 1 -16.13 -0.32 -0.76
C MET A 1 -15.46 -1.67 -0.76
N SER A 2 -14.15 -1.71 -0.95
CA SER A 2 -13.47 -2.98 -1.17
C SER A 2 -12.06 -2.99 -0.60
N PHE A 3 -11.75 -3.99 0.22
CA PHE A 3 -10.37 -4.30 0.63
C PHE A 3 -9.69 -5.25 -0.37
N TYR A 4 -8.51 -4.86 -0.83
CA TYR A 4 -7.69 -5.62 -1.77
C TYR A 4 -6.41 -6.12 -1.11
N ILE A 5 -6.03 -7.36 -1.39
CA ILE A 5 -4.74 -7.89 -0.93
C ILE A 5 -3.65 -7.45 -1.89
N ASN A 6 -2.62 -6.76 -1.39
CA ASN A 6 -1.40 -6.50 -2.13
C ASN A 6 -0.66 -7.81 -2.42
N VAL A 7 -0.45 -8.08 -3.69
CA VAL A 7 0.17 -9.31 -4.17
C VAL A 7 1.65 -9.06 -4.44
N GLY A 8 2.46 -9.58 -3.52
CA GLY A 8 3.91 -9.63 -3.67
C GLY A 8 4.41 -10.80 -4.54
N TYR A 9 5.58 -11.32 -4.20
CA TYR A 9 6.31 -12.34 -4.98
C TYR A 9 5.57 -13.66 -5.20
N LYS A 10 4.60 -13.99 -4.33
CA LYS A 10 3.82 -15.22 -4.37
C LYS A 10 2.34 -14.83 -4.41
N PHE A 11 1.59 -15.52 -5.27
CA PHE A 11 0.13 -15.50 -5.14
C PHE A 11 -0.19 -16.34 -3.92
N PRO A 12 -0.78 -15.76 -2.87
CA PRO A 12 -1.15 -16.52 -1.70
C PRO A 12 -2.03 -17.71 -2.12
N SER A 13 -1.75 -18.89 -1.57
CA SER A 13 -2.67 -20.02 -1.67
C SER A 13 -3.80 -19.82 -0.66
N THR A 14 -4.52 -18.71 -0.76
CA THR A 14 -5.54 -18.32 0.22
C THR A 14 -6.90 -18.71 -0.29
N SER A 15 -7.17 -20.02 -0.34
CA SER A 15 -8.54 -20.49 -0.44
C SER A 15 -9.35 -20.14 0.82
N SER A 16 -8.69 -19.80 1.94
CA SER A 16 -9.30 -19.47 3.23
C SER A 16 -9.57 -17.99 3.47
N ILE A 17 -8.98 -17.06 2.71
CA ILE A 17 -9.15 -15.61 2.93
C ILE A 17 -10.16 -15.06 1.92
N PRO A 18 -11.35 -14.60 2.37
CA PRO A 18 -12.41 -14.12 1.49
C PRO A 18 -12.15 -12.67 1.06
N SER A 19 -11.06 -12.41 0.34
CA SER A 19 -10.78 -11.06 -0.18
C SER A 19 -11.65 -10.70 -1.38
N GLU A 20 -11.99 -9.43 -1.54
CA GLU A 20 -12.76 -8.97 -2.70
C GLU A 20 -11.95 -9.00 -4.01
N GLY A 21 -10.63 -8.80 -3.92
CA GLY A 21 -9.72 -8.83 -5.04
C GLY A 21 -8.26 -8.77 -4.62
N GLY A 22 -7.36 -8.65 -5.60
CA GLY A 22 -5.94 -8.45 -5.35
C GLY A 22 -5.32 -7.37 -6.22
N LEU A 23 -4.40 -6.61 -5.63
CA LEU A 23 -3.63 -5.56 -6.31
C LEU A 23 -2.22 -6.08 -6.59
N ILE A 24 -1.88 -6.24 -7.87
CA ILE A 24 -0.61 -6.78 -8.32
C ILE A 24 0.40 -5.66 -8.50
N LEU A 25 1.53 -5.77 -7.82
CA LEU A 25 2.59 -4.78 -7.88
C LEU A 25 3.57 -5.09 -9.03
N CYS A 26 3.87 -4.12 -9.89
CA CYS A 26 4.89 -4.23 -10.92
C CYS A 26 6.27 -4.66 -10.38
N SER A 27 6.65 -4.17 -9.19
CA SER A 27 7.91 -4.52 -8.52
C SER A 27 7.97 -5.96 -7.98
N ALA A 28 6.84 -6.66 -7.88
CA ALA A 28 6.77 -7.97 -7.26
C ALA A 28 7.31 -9.10 -8.15
N MET A 29 7.23 -8.99 -9.47
CA MET A 29 7.78 -9.98 -10.38
C MET A 29 8.01 -9.44 -11.78
N PRO A 30 8.98 -9.97 -12.55
CA PRO A 30 9.19 -9.53 -13.93
C PRO A 30 7.97 -9.78 -14.83
N LEU A 31 7.78 -8.92 -15.83
CA LEU A 31 6.68 -8.97 -16.80
C LEU A 31 6.44 -10.38 -17.36
N HIS A 32 7.49 -11.02 -17.86
CA HIS A 32 7.39 -12.37 -18.45
C HIS A 32 6.97 -13.43 -17.43
N GLN A 33 7.29 -13.26 -16.15
CA GLN A 33 6.85 -14.18 -15.09
C GLN A 33 5.37 -13.97 -14.78
N LEU A 34 4.91 -12.71 -14.70
CA LEU A 34 3.51 -12.38 -14.44
C LEU A 34 2.59 -12.96 -15.53
N VAL A 35 2.94 -12.76 -16.81
CA VAL A 35 2.20 -13.30 -17.95
C VAL A 35 2.09 -14.83 -17.89
N ARG A 36 3.18 -15.52 -17.51
CA ARG A 36 3.20 -16.99 -17.39
C ARG A 36 2.33 -17.52 -16.26
N ARG A 37 2.23 -16.79 -15.14
CA ARG A 37 1.44 -17.22 -13.97
C ARG A 37 -0.05 -17.25 -14.22
N ARG A 38 -0.55 -16.56 -15.26
CA ARG A 38 -1.97 -16.47 -15.60
C ARG A 38 -2.82 -16.13 -14.37
N PRO A 39 -2.71 -14.89 -13.82
CA PRO A 39 -3.43 -14.47 -12.61
C PRO A 39 -4.92 -14.80 -12.60
N GLN A 40 -5.56 -14.79 -13.78
CA GLN A 40 -6.96 -15.18 -13.99
C GLN A 40 -7.31 -16.61 -13.53
N LYS A 41 -6.32 -17.50 -13.34
CA LYS A 41 -6.53 -18.85 -12.80
C LYS A 41 -6.68 -18.85 -11.28
N ASN A 42 -6.32 -17.77 -10.60
CA ASN A 42 -6.46 -17.67 -9.16
C ASN A 42 -7.78 -16.99 -8.81
N LYS A 43 -8.64 -17.67 -8.03
CA LYS A 43 -9.99 -17.21 -7.69
C LYS A 43 -9.99 -15.83 -7.00
N PHE A 44 -9.04 -15.56 -6.10
CA PHE A 44 -8.98 -14.26 -5.41
C PHE A 44 -8.54 -13.12 -6.34
N LEU A 45 -7.96 -13.43 -7.51
CA LEU A 45 -7.59 -12.47 -8.56
C LEU A 45 -8.62 -12.38 -9.69
N SER A 46 -9.84 -12.88 -9.43
CA SER A 46 -10.97 -12.68 -10.34
C SER A 46 -11.26 -11.19 -10.53
N LYS A 47 -11.27 -10.43 -9.44
CA LYS A 47 -11.10 -8.97 -9.44
C LYS A 47 -9.64 -8.64 -9.17
N ARG A 48 -9.01 -7.94 -10.11
CA ARG A 48 -7.58 -7.61 -10.02
C ARG A 48 -7.30 -6.22 -10.53
N VAL A 49 -6.42 -5.56 -9.82
CA VAL A 49 -5.82 -4.27 -10.17
C VAL A 49 -4.34 -4.49 -10.39
N PHE A 50 -3.72 -3.71 -11.27
CA PHE A 50 -2.27 -3.73 -11.47
C PHE A 50 -1.71 -2.33 -11.25
N ASP A 51 -0.75 -2.21 -10.33
CA ASP A 51 -0.04 -0.96 -10.09
C ASP A 51 1.23 -0.93 -10.96
N PRO A 52 1.36 0.01 -11.92
CA PRO A 52 2.54 0.13 -12.79
C PRO A 52 3.82 0.56 -12.07
N GLN A 53 3.69 1.21 -10.91
CA GLN A 53 4.79 1.67 -10.05
C GLN A 53 5.88 2.51 -10.71
N LEU A 54 5.56 3.32 -11.73
CA LEU A 54 6.56 4.19 -12.37
C LEU A 54 7.20 5.18 -11.39
N TYR A 55 6.50 5.53 -10.30
CA TYR A 55 7.02 6.31 -9.17
C TYR A 55 8.24 5.66 -8.48
N LEU A 56 8.60 4.41 -8.81
CA LEU A 56 9.84 3.73 -8.39
C LEU A 56 11.03 3.97 -9.33
N ALA A 57 10.90 4.76 -10.40
CA ALA A 57 11.99 5.01 -11.35
C ALA A 57 13.24 5.64 -10.69
N GLY A 58 13.06 6.34 -9.58
CA GLY A 58 14.13 6.96 -8.78
C GLY A 58 14.89 6.01 -7.85
N LEU A 59 14.59 4.70 -7.85
CA LEU A 59 15.30 3.73 -7.00
C LEU A 59 16.81 3.71 -7.30
N ASP A 60 17.62 3.58 -6.25
CA ASP A 60 19.06 3.38 -6.39
C ASP A 60 19.37 1.91 -6.78
N PRO A 61 19.89 1.65 -8.00
CA PRO A 61 20.18 0.30 -8.45
C PRO A 61 21.31 -0.37 -7.66
N ALA A 62 22.15 0.40 -6.96
CA ALA A 62 23.18 -0.17 -6.07
C ALA A 62 22.57 -0.79 -4.81
N GLN A 63 21.51 -0.19 -4.26
CA GLN A 63 20.83 -0.68 -3.05
C GLN A 63 19.73 -1.69 -3.37
N SER A 64 19.09 -1.56 -4.54
CA SER A 64 17.91 -2.33 -4.93
C SER A 64 18.02 -2.98 -6.32
N PRO A 65 19.12 -3.69 -6.66
CA PRO A 65 19.36 -4.22 -8.01
C PRO A 65 18.27 -5.20 -8.47
N LYS A 66 17.74 -6.02 -7.54
CA LYS A 66 16.67 -6.98 -7.84
C LYS A 66 15.37 -6.30 -8.27
N HIS A 67 15.02 -5.18 -7.64
CA HIS A 67 13.79 -4.44 -7.95
C HIS A 67 13.96 -3.68 -9.25
N CYS A 68 15.09 -3.00 -9.43
CA CYS A 68 15.40 -2.32 -10.70
C CYS A 68 15.39 -3.33 -11.86
N THR A 69 15.93 -4.54 -11.67
CA THR A 69 15.87 -5.61 -12.68
C THR A 69 14.43 -6.05 -12.97
N THR A 70 13.61 -6.26 -11.95
CA THR A 70 12.19 -6.58 -12.13
C THR A 70 11.45 -5.49 -12.90
N LEU A 71 11.57 -4.23 -12.46
CA LEU A 71 10.92 -3.07 -13.05
C LEU A 71 11.41 -2.82 -14.48
N SER A 72 12.69 -3.04 -14.76
CA SER A 72 13.26 -2.87 -16.10
C SER A 72 12.67 -3.81 -17.15
N SER A 73 12.02 -4.91 -16.74
CA SER A 73 11.31 -5.79 -17.66
C SER A 73 9.99 -5.21 -18.18
N TYR A 74 9.54 -4.08 -17.62
CA TYR A 74 8.33 -3.37 -18.00
C TYR A 74 8.68 -2.17 -18.89
N PRO A 75 8.08 -2.05 -20.10
CA PRO A 75 8.52 -1.08 -21.10
C PRO A 75 8.44 0.39 -20.65
N TRP A 76 7.49 0.73 -19.78
CA TRP A 76 7.30 2.11 -19.32
C TRP A 76 8.41 2.66 -18.43
N PHE A 77 9.35 1.82 -17.97
CA PHE A 77 10.57 2.29 -17.32
C PHE A 77 11.65 2.77 -18.30
N GLY A 78 11.48 2.55 -19.61
CA GLY A 78 12.37 3.10 -20.64
C GLY A 78 13.82 2.59 -20.58
N VAL A 79 14.08 1.45 -19.95
CA VAL A 79 15.44 0.90 -19.80
C VAL A 79 15.95 0.42 -21.17
N LYS A 80 17.06 1.00 -21.62
CA LYS A 80 17.73 0.62 -22.88
C LYS A 80 18.84 -0.39 -22.61
N GLY A 81 19.03 -1.35 -23.53
CA GLY A 81 20.13 -2.32 -23.44
C GLY A 81 19.89 -3.51 -22.51
N LEU A 82 18.70 -3.64 -21.92
CA LEU A 82 18.30 -4.86 -21.22
C LEU A 82 17.94 -5.95 -22.24
N LYS A 83 18.56 -7.13 -22.14
CA LYS A 83 18.19 -8.28 -22.97
C LYS A 83 16.79 -8.78 -22.57
N THR A 84 15.87 -8.85 -23.53
CA THR A 84 14.55 -9.45 -23.31
C THR A 84 14.69 -10.92 -22.92
N PHE A 85 13.86 -11.38 -21.99
CA PHE A 85 13.88 -12.78 -21.59
C PHE A 85 13.29 -13.68 -22.70
N ASP A 86 14.10 -14.62 -23.18
CA ASP A 86 13.69 -15.68 -24.10
C ASP A 86 13.98 -17.05 -23.45
N SER A 87 12.94 -17.88 -23.30
CA SER A 87 13.09 -19.21 -22.72
C SER A 87 13.75 -20.24 -23.63
N SER A 88 13.85 -19.97 -24.93
CA SER A 88 14.62 -20.79 -25.85
C SER A 88 16.13 -20.53 -25.71
N GLU A 89 16.53 -19.32 -25.32
CA GLU A 89 17.93 -18.93 -25.17
C GLU A 89 18.47 -19.12 -23.75
N GLN A 90 17.66 -18.87 -22.72
CA GLN A 90 18.15 -18.88 -21.34
C GLN A 90 17.09 -19.22 -20.29
N THR A 91 17.56 -19.64 -19.12
CA THR A 91 16.71 -19.85 -17.95
C THR A 91 16.39 -18.52 -17.25
N GLN A 92 15.28 -18.46 -16.50
CA GLN A 92 14.92 -17.27 -15.72
C GLN A 92 16.00 -16.90 -14.68
N ALA A 93 16.66 -17.92 -14.11
CA ALA A 93 17.74 -17.70 -13.16
C ALA A 93 18.96 -17.05 -13.84
N SER A 94 19.31 -17.52 -15.05
CA SER A 94 20.38 -16.94 -15.86
C SER A 94 20.08 -15.48 -16.23
N TRP A 95 18.89 -15.23 -16.79
CA TRP A 95 18.46 -13.87 -17.17
C TRP A 95 18.50 -12.91 -15.98
N ARG A 96 18.03 -13.35 -14.80
CA ARG A 96 18.09 -12.52 -13.59
C ARG A 96 19.53 -12.24 -13.17
N LYS A 97 20.41 -13.23 -13.22
CA LYS A 97 21.81 -13.06 -12.80
C LYS A 97 22.51 -12.05 -13.71
N GLU A 98 22.37 -12.21 -15.02
CA GLU A 98 22.92 -11.30 -16.03
C GLU A 98 22.35 -9.89 -15.88
N SER A 99 21.02 -9.76 -15.86
CA SER A 99 20.35 -8.47 -15.74
C SER A 99 20.73 -7.74 -14.45
N ASN A 100 20.78 -8.44 -13.30
CA ASN A 100 21.20 -7.84 -12.03
C ASN A 100 22.65 -7.34 -12.05
N SER A 101 23.54 -7.98 -12.82
CA SER A 101 24.93 -7.55 -12.93
C SER A 101 25.10 -6.29 -13.78
N ASN A 102 24.19 -6.06 -14.74
CA ASN A 102 24.24 -4.90 -15.64
C ASN A 102 23.34 -3.73 -15.20
N ILE A 103 22.34 -3.99 -14.33
CA ILE A 103 21.27 -3.02 -14.03
C ILE A 103 21.79 -1.67 -13.53
N GLN A 104 22.90 -1.65 -12.78
CA GLN A 104 23.49 -0.42 -12.26
C GLN A 104 23.95 0.54 -13.38
N GLN A 105 24.33 0.00 -14.54
CA GLN A 105 24.82 0.78 -15.69
C GLN A 105 23.67 1.27 -16.58
N ILE A 106 22.60 0.49 -16.69
CA ILE A 106 21.51 0.75 -17.65
C ILE A 106 20.25 1.37 -17.00
N TRP A 107 20.15 1.37 -15.67
CA TRP A 107 18.99 1.94 -14.97
C TRP A 107 18.93 3.46 -15.14
N PRO A 108 17.81 4.02 -15.62
CA PRO A 108 17.73 5.44 -15.99
C PRO A 108 17.70 6.39 -14.79
N ARG A 109 17.35 5.90 -13.59
CA ARG A 109 17.21 6.67 -12.34
C ARG A 109 16.14 7.77 -12.36
N ASN A 110 15.47 7.95 -13.49
CA ASN A 110 14.40 8.92 -13.71
C ASN A 110 13.37 8.31 -14.66
N PRO A 111 12.09 8.70 -14.55
CA PRO A 111 11.08 8.37 -15.54
C PRO A 111 11.45 8.95 -16.92
N PRO A 112 10.95 8.39 -18.03
CA PRO A 112 11.04 9.03 -19.34
C PRO A 112 10.47 10.45 -19.32
N SER A 113 11.14 11.39 -20.00
CA SER A 113 10.72 12.80 -20.10
C SER A 113 10.37 13.23 -21.54
N ASP A 114 10.73 12.42 -22.55
CA ASP A 114 10.39 12.70 -23.95
C ASP A 114 8.92 12.33 -24.21
N PRO A 115 8.08 13.27 -24.70
CA PRO A 115 6.65 13.02 -24.92
C PRO A 115 6.35 11.80 -25.80
N ASN A 116 7.12 11.55 -26.85
CA ASN A 116 6.89 10.39 -27.73
C ASN A 116 7.21 9.07 -27.00
N VAL A 117 8.25 9.07 -26.17
CA VAL A 117 8.60 7.92 -25.33
C VAL A 117 7.52 7.70 -24.28
N ILE A 118 7.00 8.77 -23.68
CA ILE A 118 5.90 8.73 -22.70
C ILE A 118 4.63 8.15 -23.35
N SER A 119 4.18 8.67 -24.49
CA SER A 119 3.00 8.16 -25.18
C SER A 119 3.11 6.68 -25.50
N LYS A 120 4.29 6.22 -25.95
CA LYS A 120 4.55 4.80 -26.18
C LYS A 120 4.49 3.98 -24.89
N ALA A 121 5.16 4.44 -23.83
CA ALA A 121 5.19 3.80 -22.52
C ALA A 121 3.78 3.65 -21.91
N VAL A 122 2.98 4.72 -21.99
CA VAL A 122 1.60 4.75 -21.54
C VAL A 122 0.76 3.72 -22.31
N LYS A 123 0.83 3.72 -23.65
CA LYS A 123 0.15 2.74 -24.49
C LYS A 123 0.49 1.29 -24.09
N GLU A 124 1.78 0.98 -23.97
CA GLU A 124 2.25 -0.36 -23.59
C GLU A 124 1.77 -0.77 -22.19
N CYS A 125 1.67 0.18 -21.25
CA CYS A 125 1.15 -0.04 -19.91
C CYS A 125 -0.37 -0.30 -19.92
N ILE A 126 -1.14 0.48 -20.66
CA ILE A 126 -2.59 0.35 -20.76
C ILE A 126 -2.95 -0.96 -21.46
N ASP A 127 -2.33 -1.27 -22.61
CA ASP A 127 -2.54 -2.52 -23.34
C ASP A 127 -2.21 -3.74 -22.48
N PHE A 128 -1.15 -3.66 -21.68
CA PHE A 128 -0.79 -4.71 -20.75
C PHE A 128 -1.89 -4.95 -19.70
N GLN A 129 -2.42 -3.89 -19.09
CA GLN A 129 -3.48 -4.00 -18.08
C GLN A 129 -4.80 -4.53 -18.66
N ILE A 130 -5.18 -4.08 -19.86
CA ILE A 130 -6.34 -4.62 -20.60
C ILE A 130 -6.14 -6.11 -20.87
N LYS A 131 -4.98 -6.51 -21.39
CA LYS A 131 -4.65 -7.93 -21.66
C LYS A 131 -4.61 -8.76 -20.38
N LEU A 132 -4.17 -8.17 -19.27
CA LEU A 132 -4.20 -8.81 -17.97
C LEU A 132 -5.64 -8.96 -17.46
N GLY A 133 -6.59 -8.20 -18.00
CA GLY A 133 -8.00 -8.15 -17.61
C GLY A 133 -8.19 -7.50 -16.24
N CYS A 134 -7.48 -6.40 -16.01
CA CYS A 134 -7.67 -5.59 -14.81
C CYS A 134 -9.07 -4.95 -14.81
N GLU A 135 -9.64 -4.77 -13.62
CA GLU A 135 -10.96 -4.14 -13.46
C GLU A 135 -10.93 -2.63 -13.69
N CYS A 136 -9.75 -2.03 -13.59
CA CYS A 136 -9.45 -0.65 -13.91
C CYS A 136 -8.03 -0.56 -14.49
N VAL A 137 -7.76 0.53 -15.20
CA VAL A 137 -6.44 0.88 -15.70
C VAL A 137 -5.87 1.97 -14.81
N ILE A 138 -4.71 1.72 -14.21
CA ILE A 138 -3.95 2.73 -13.48
C ILE A 138 -2.90 3.31 -14.43
N ILE A 139 -2.92 4.63 -14.62
CA ILE A 139 -1.96 5.34 -15.47
C ILE A 139 -0.60 5.36 -14.77
N PRO A 140 0.51 4.95 -15.43
CA PRO A 140 1.84 5.08 -14.84
C PRO A 140 2.18 6.57 -14.67
N SER A 141 2.63 6.97 -13.49
CA SER A 141 2.99 8.35 -13.18
C SER A 141 4.28 8.38 -12.35
N PRO A 142 5.14 9.40 -12.51
CA PRO A 142 6.32 9.57 -11.68
C PRO A 142 5.97 9.96 -10.23
N LEU A 143 6.98 9.94 -9.35
CA LEU A 143 6.85 10.41 -7.98
C LEU A 143 7.04 11.93 -7.93
N THR A 144 6.07 12.65 -7.37
CA THR A 144 6.27 14.06 -7.02
C THR A 144 6.91 14.17 -5.64
N SER A 145 8.15 14.64 -5.60
CA SER A 145 8.92 14.82 -4.36
C SER A 145 9.29 16.26 -4.04
N ASP A 146 8.82 17.22 -4.84
CA ASP A 146 9.08 18.64 -4.63
C ASP A 146 7.76 19.36 -4.29
N PRO A 147 7.61 19.92 -3.07
CA PRO A 147 6.41 20.64 -2.65
C PRO A 147 6.15 21.93 -3.46
N VAL A 148 7.13 22.44 -4.21
CA VAL A 148 6.95 23.63 -5.07
C VAL A 148 6.80 23.28 -6.55
N ALA A 149 6.68 21.99 -6.88
CA ALA A 149 6.46 21.55 -8.25
C ALA A 149 5.13 22.08 -8.81
N ASN A 150 5.11 22.35 -10.12
CA ASN A 150 3.89 22.72 -10.84
C ASN A 150 3.04 21.51 -11.27
N TYR A 151 3.44 20.29 -10.87
CA TYR A 151 2.79 19.02 -11.22
C TYR A 151 2.73 18.71 -12.73
N GLY A 152 3.48 19.44 -13.56
CA GLY A 152 3.40 19.33 -15.01
C GLY A 152 3.93 18.00 -15.57
N ASN A 153 4.92 17.40 -14.90
CA ASN A 153 5.50 16.13 -15.33
C ASN A 153 4.45 15.01 -15.29
N GLU A 154 3.70 14.94 -14.20
CA GLU A 154 2.63 13.97 -13.97
C GLU A 154 1.49 14.15 -14.97
N LEU A 155 1.12 15.40 -15.27
CA LEU A 155 0.06 15.71 -16.24
C LEU A 155 0.39 15.23 -17.65
N ILE A 156 1.66 15.27 -18.08
CA ILE A 156 2.05 14.75 -19.41
C ILE A 156 1.69 13.25 -19.54
N TRP A 157 1.85 12.47 -18.46
CA TRP A 157 1.49 11.04 -18.46
C TRP A 157 -0.02 10.82 -18.49
N ILE A 158 -0.76 11.64 -17.74
CA ILE A 158 -2.22 11.59 -17.69
C ILE A 158 -2.81 11.97 -19.05
N ASP A 159 -2.36 13.09 -19.62
CA ASP A 159 -2.86 13.62 -20.89
C ASP A 159 -2.56 12.62 -22.03
N ALA A 160 -1.35 12.03 -22.07
CA ALA A 160 -1.01 10.96 -23.01
C ALA A 160 -1.90 9.71 -22.87
N ALA A 161 -2.34 9.38 -21.66
CA ALA A 161 -3.24 8.26 -21.43
C ALA A 161 -4.66 8.55 -21.88
N THR A 162 -5.16 9.76 -21.60
CA THR A 162 -6.50 10.17 -22.04
C THR A 162 -6.58 10.26 -23.56
N ASP A 163 -5.52 10.74 -24.22
CA ASP A 163 -5.44 10.78 -25.68
C ASP A 163 -5.46 9.37 -26.27
N TYR A 164 -4.63 8.46 -25.74
CA TYR A 164 -4.61 7.07 -26.22
C TYR A 164 -5.95 6.37 -26.05
N VAL A 165 -6.58 6.53 -24.89
CA VAL A 165 -7.90 5.92 -24.62
C VAL A 165 -8.99 6.49 -25.53
N ALA A 166 -8.93 7.78 -25.86
CA ALA A 166 -9.89 8.39 -26.79
C ALA A 166 -9.79 7.83 -28.22
N GLU A 167 -8.63 7.27 -28.62
CA GLU A 167 -8.46 6.57 -29.90
C GLU A 167 -9.03 5.14 -29.90
N LEU A 168 -9.27 4.56 -28.72
CA LEU A 168 -9.81 3.21 -28.58
C LEU A 168 -11.34 3.23 -28.69
N ARG A 169 -11.88 2.68 -29.79
CA ARG A 169 -13.32 2.73 -30.12
C ARG A 169 -14.26 2.13 -29.07
N ASP A 170 -13.81 1.13 -28.29
CA ASP A 170 -14.62 0.38 -27.34
C ASP A 170 -13.96 0.27 -25.95
N PHE A 171 -13.32 1.35 -25.49
CA PHE A 171 -12.73 1.37 -24.15
C PHE A 171 -13.79 1.67 -23.09
N HIS A 172 -14.02 0.69 -22.20
CA HIS A 172 -14.98 0.79 -21.09
C HIS A 172 -14.35 0.52 -19.71
N THR A 173 -13.06 0.23 -19.68
CA THR A 173 -12.37 -0.05 -18.41
C THR A 173 -12.12 1.26 -17.67
N PRO A 174 -12.55 1.42 -16.42
CA PRO A 174 -12.31 2.65 -15.66
C PRO A 174 -10.84 3.09 -15.66
N LEU A 175 -10.58 4.35 -15.95
CA LEU A 175 -9.24 4.95 -16.04
C LEU A 175 -8.91 5.77 -14.79
N PHE A 176 -7.80 5.42 -14.14
CA PHE A 176 -7.36 6.01 -12.87
C PHE A 176 -6.03 6.74 -13.05
N ALA A 177 -5.96 8.01 -12.65
CA ALA A 177 -4.69 8.72 -12.56
C ALA A 177 -3.91 8.28 -11.32
N THR A 178 -2.60 8.05 -11.46
CA THR A 178 -1.73 7.85 -10.29
C THR A 178 -1.33 9.21 -9.72
N VAL A 179 -1.67 9.44 -8.45
CA VAL A 179 -1.17 10.55 -7.63
C VAL A 179 -0.17 9.95 -6.64
N ALA A 180 1.11 9.97 -7.03
CA ALA A 180 2.22 9.48 -6.23
C ALA A 180 2.99 10.66 -5.65
N ILE A 181 2.91 10.85 -4.33
CA ILE A 181 3.52 11.99 -3.65
C ILE A 181 4.46 11.51 -2.54
N ALA A 182 5.59 12.21 -2.37
CA ALA A 182 6.47 11.97 -1.22
C ALA A 182 5.99 12.73 0.01
N ASP A 183 6.30 12.19 1.19
CA ASP A 183 5.82 12.72 2.47
C ASP A 183 6.24 14.17 2.72
N ILE A 184 7.35 14.59 2.14
CA ILE A 184 7.86 15.96 2.15
C ILE A 184 6.81 16.97 1.65
N CYS A 185 5.95 16.58 0.71
CA CYS A 185 4.90 17.43 0.14
C CYS A 185 3.78 17.77 1.12
N GLY A 186 3.60 16.97 2.19
CA GLY A 186 2.61 17.21 3.24
C GLY A 186 3.20 17.46 4.63
N ARG A 187 4.51 17.24 4.83
CA ARG A 187 5.14 17.21 6.16
C ARG A 187 5.24 18.57 6.83
N TYR A 188 5.58 19.62 6.09
CA TYR A 188 5.92 20.94 6.65
C TYR A 188 4.83 22.00 6.48
N THR A 189 3.80 21.71 5.70
CA THR A 189 2.68 22.63 5.46
C THR A 189 1.47 22.23 6.31
N ASN A 190 0.64 23.20 6.69
CA ASN A 190 -0.67 22.88 7.24
C ASN A 190 -1.48 22.17 6.14
N PRO A 191 -1.97 20.92 6.37
CA PRO A 191 -2.71 20.17 5.35
C PRO A 191 -3.88 20.95 4.75
N LEU A 192 -4.51 21.82 5.55
CA LEU A 192 -5.71 22.58 5.15
C LEU A 192 -5.40 23.75 4.21
N GLN A 193 -4.15 24.18 4.18
CA GLN A 193 -3.66 25.34 3.44
C GLN A 193 -2.58 24.94 2.43
N ASN A 194 -2.53 23.66 2.08
CA ASN A 194 -1.51 23.14 1.20
C ASN A 194 -1.90 23.37 -0.25
N SER A 195 -1.53 24.54 -0.78
CA SER A 195 -1.82 24.97 -2.16
C SER A 195 -1.28 24.01 -3.21
N PHE A 196 -0.23 23.25 -2.91
CA PHE A 196 0.26 22.20 -3.80
C PHE A 196 -0.78 21.07 -3.93
N LEU A 197 -1.41 20.64 -2.85
CA LEU A 197 -2.46 19.61 -2.92
C LEU A 197 -3.71 20.10 -3.64
N ASP A 198 -4.04 21.38 -3.47
CA ASP A 198 -5.15 22.01 -4.19
C ASP A 198 -4.84 22.04 -5.70
N LEU A 199 -3.63 22.45 -6.09
CA LEU A 199 -3.15 22.39 -7.47
C LEU A 199 -3.24 20.97 -8.06
N VAL A 200 -2.77 19.95 -7.33
CA VAL A 200 -2.84 18.54 -7.75
C VAL A 200 -4.30 18.12 -7.96
N SER A 201 -5.17 18.44 -7.00
CA SER A 201 -6.59 18.13 -7.07
C SER A 201 -7.25 18.76 -8.28
N ASP A 202 -7.08 20.06 -8.48
CA ASP A 202 -7.69 20.82 -9.58
C ASP A 202 -7.17 20.32 -10.92
N ALA A 203 -5.85 20.12 -11.04
CA ALA A 203 -5.24 19.69 -12.28
C ALA A 203 -5.70 18.28 -12.68
N VAL A 204 -5.72 17.32 -11.75
CA VAL A 204 -6.16 15.95 -12.05
C VAL A 204 -7.67 15.89 -12.30
N SER A 205 -8.48 16.56 -11.48
CA SER A 205 -9.94 16.51 -11.59
C SER A 205 -10.49 17.19 -12.84
N ALA A 206 -9.72 18.09 -13.47
CA ALA A 206 -10.08 18.70 -14.74
C ALA A 206 -10.01 17.72 -15.94
N ARG A 207 -9.42 16.52 -15.77
CA ARG A 207 -9.32 15.50 -16.83
C ARG A 207 -10.50 14.54 -16.79
N LYS A 208 -10.79 13.91 -17.94
CA LYS A 208 -11.81 12.86 -18.06
C LYS A 208 -11.26 11.54 -17.50
N LEU A 209 -11.42 11.37 -16.20
CA LEU A 209 -10.97 10.20 -15.44
C LEU A 209 -12.14 9.60 -14.65
N ASP A 210 -12.08 8.30 -14.38
CA ASP A 210 -13.05 7.62 -13.51
C ASP A 210 -12.61 7.62 -12.05
N GLY A 211 -11.32 7.85 -11.80
CA GLY A 211 -10.76 7.78 -10.47
C GLY A 211 -9.30 8.20 -10.32
N VAL A 212 -8.81 8.07 -9.08
CA VAL A 212 -7.45 8.38 -8.67
C VAL A 212 -6.89 7.22 -7.84
N TYR A 213 -5.65 6.84 -8.12
CA TYR A 213 -4.84 5.90 -7.36
C TYR A 213 -3.79 6.68 -6.56
N ILE A 214 -3.98 6.77 -5.24
CA ILE A 214 -3.13 7.54 -4.34
C ILE A 214 -2.09 6.64 -3.69
N VAL A 215 -0.82 7.05 -3.77
CA VAL A 215 0.29 6.43 -3.04
C VAL A 215 1.15 7.50 -2.36
N LEU A 216 1.61 7.17 -1.16
CA LEU A 216 2.48 8.04 -0.36
C LEU A 216 3.85 7.38 -0.20
N GLU A 217 4.89 8.04 -0.71
CA GLU A 217 6.28 7.67 -0.42
C GLU A 217 6.66 8.26 0.96
N GLN A 218 7.02 7.38 1.89
CA GLN A 218 7.28 7.70 3.31
C GLN A 218 8.79 7.83 3.58
N GLY A 219 9.49 8.64 2.77
CA GLY A 219 10.95 8.76 2.78
C GLY A 219 11.54 9.13 4.14
N SER A 220 10.81 9.95 4.90
CA SER A 220 11.28 10.47 6.18
C SER A 220 10.89 9.60 7.39
N GLU A 221 10.13 8.51 7.19
CA GLU A 221 9.83 7.56 8.26
C GLU A 221 11.03 6.67 8.59
N SER A 222 11.11 6.22 9.85
CA SER A 222 12.21 5.36 10.32
C SER A 222 12.15 3.96 9.67
N LEU A 223 13.32 3.31 9.58
CA LEU A 223 13.44 1.93 9.10
C LEU A 223 12.75 0.93 10.03
N GLU A 224 12.55 1.23 11.31
CA GLU A 224 11.94 0.26 12.24
C GLU A 224 10.40 0.30 12.22
N THR A 225 9.80 1.34 11.63
CA THR A 225 8.34 1.47 11.60
C THR A 225 7.73 0.77 10.39
N ARG A 226 6.48 0.31 10.52
CA ARG A 226 5.64 -0.12 9.39
C ARG A 226 4.62 0.92 9.01
N HIS A 227 4.25 1.78 9.96
CA HIS A 227 3.19 2.78 9.82
C HIS A 227 3.78 4.18 9.68
N CYS A 228 3.09 5.04 8.95
CA CYS A 228 3.35 6.48 8.96
C CYS A 228 2.95 7.06 10.31
N SER A 229 3.84 7.88 10.89
CA SER A 229 3.68 8.45 12.23
C SER A 229 3.60 9.98 12.22
N ASN A 230 3.44 10.59 11.03
CA ASN A 230 3.29 12.02 10.88
C ASN A 230 1.83 12.42 10.60
N SER A 231 1.20 13.10 11.57
CA SER A 231 -0.22 13.47 11.46
C SER A 231 -0.51 14.45 10.32
N ARG A 232 0.42 15.36 9.97
CA ARG A 232 0.22 16.30 8.87
C ARG A 232 0.20 15.59 7.53
N VAL A 233 1.16 14.70 7.30
CA VAL A 233 1.20 13.88 6.08
C VAL A 233 -0.05 13.04 5.93
N LEU A 234 -0.49 12.39 7.01
CA LEU A 234 -1.72 11.59 7.02
C LEU A 234 -2.97 12.43 6.75
N ALA A 235 -3.09 13.61 7.38
CA ALA A 235 -4.19 14.54 7.12
C ALA A 235 -4.17 15.09 5.69
N SER A 236 -2.99 15.29 5.09
CA SER A 236 -2.86 15.63 3.67
C SER A 236 -3.40 14.52 2.76
N VAL A 237 -3.16 13.24 3.10
CA VAL A 237 -3.76 12.11 2.36
C VAL A 237 -5.27 12.10 2.53
N LEU A 238 -5.81 12.27 3.75
CA LEU A 238 -7.26 12.34 3.97
C LEU A 238 -7.91 13.48 3.20
N ARG A 239 -7.26 14.65 3.15
CA ARG A 239 -7.70 15.79 2.34
C ARG A 239 -7.74 15.43 0.86
N LEU A 240 -6.68 14.86 0.29
CA LEU A 240 -6.68 14.45 -1.11
C LEU A 240 -7.78 13.43 -1.41
N VAL A 241 -7.98 12.44 -0.54
CA VAL A 241 -9.08 11.48 -0.69
C VAL A 241 -10.41 12.23 -0.78
N HIS A 242 -10.70 13.12 0.17
CA HIS A 242 -11.94 13.89 0.20
C HIS A 242 -12.12 14.79 -1.02
N LEU A 243 -11.07 15.54 -1.41
CA LEU A 243 -11.09 16.42 -2.58
C LEU A 243 -11.45 15.63 -3.85
N PHE A 244 -10.83 14.46 -4.05
CA PHE A 244 -11.14 13.64 -5.22
C PHE A 244 -12.49 12.95 -5.12
N SER A 245 -12.83 12.34 -3.98
CA SER A 245 -14.04 11.53 -3.87
C SER A 245 -15.31 12.34 -3.73
N ILE A 246 -15.30 13.37 -2.87
CA ILE A 246 -16.49 14.13 -2.52
C ILE A 246 -16.61 15.35 -3.44
N ASN A 247 -15.54 16.14 -3.60
CA ASN A 247 -15.63 17.37 -4.39
C ASN A 247 -15.61 17.09 -5.90
N ALA A 248 -14.75 16.18 -6.36
CA ALA A 248 -14.65 15.84 -7.79
C ALA A 248 -15.50 14.62 -8.21
N GLY A 249 -16.10 13.89 -7.27
CA GLY A 249 -16.92 12.70 -7.58
C GLY A 249 -16.13 11.52 -8.17
N LEU A 250 -14.81 11.51 -8.01
CA LEU A 250 -13.92 10.49 -8.56
C LEU A 250 -13.80 9.29 -7.62
N ARG A 251 -13.65 8.09 -8.16
CA ARG A 251 -13.34 6.92 -7.33
C ARG A 251 -11.91 7.01 -6.82
N VAL A 252 -11.69 6.83 -5.52
CA VAL A 252 -10.33 6.86 -4.95
C VAL A 252 -9.91 5.45 -4.54
N ILE A 253 -8.69 5.06 -4.93
CA ILE A 253 -7.99 3.85 -4.47
C ILE A 253 -6.77 4.32 -3.68
N VAL A 254 -6.58 3.83 -2.46
CA VAL A 254 -5.40 4.14 -1.63
C VAL A 254 -4.55 2.88 -1.44
N ASN A 255 -3.24 2.99 -1.62
CA ASN A 255 -2.32 1.88 -1.36
C ASN A 255 -1.15 2.28 -0.46
N PHE A 256 -0.50 1.28 0.15
CA PHE A 256 0.69 1.45 1.00
C PHE A 256 0.47 2.31 2.25
N MET A 257 -0.72 2.22 2.84
CA MET A 257 -1.09 2.95 4.05
C MET A 257 -1.41 2.02 5.23
N GLY A 258 -1.23 0.71 5.09
CA GLY A 258 -1.63 -0.22 6.13
C GLY A 258 -3.13 -0.17 6.44
N MET A 259 -3.46 -0.45 7.70
CA MET A 259 -4.80 -0.22 8.27
C MET A 259 -5.25 1.25 8.30
N PHE A 260 -4.37 2.23 8.04
CA PHE A 260 -4.83 3.61 7.82
C PHE A 260 -5.64 3.73 6.52
N GLY A 261 -5.55 2.77 5.61
CA GLY A 261 -6.46 2.66 4.46
C GLY A 261 -7.94 2.60 4.87
N LEU A 262 -8.27 2.00 6.02
CA LEU A 262 -9.62 2.01 6.58
C LEU A 262 -10.07 3.42 7.00
N VAL A 263 -9.13 4.23 7.51
CA VAL A 263 -9.40 5.65 7.82
C VAL A 263 -9.66 6.42 6.52
N CYS A 264 -8.87 6.16 5.46
CA CYS A 264 -9.13 6.73 4.14
C CYS A 264 -10.50 6.31 3.57
N GLU A 265 -10.93 5.07 3.79
CA GLU A 265 -12.25 4.57 3.39
C GLU A 265 -13.38 5.36 4.07
N SER A 266 -13.22 5.67 5.36
CA SER A 266 -14.22 6.46 6.11
C SER A 266 -14.43 7.88 5.56
N VAL A 267 -13.45 8.44 4.86
CA VAL A 267 -13.50 9.80 4.29
C VAL A 267 -13.77 9.82 2.77
N GLY A 268 -14.02 8.66 2.16
CA GLY A 268 -14.48 8.55 0.78
C GLY A 268 -13.63 7.67 -0.15
N ALA A 269 -12.56 7.04 0.33
CA ALA A 269 -11.84 6.06 -0.50
C ALA A 269 -12.76 4.88 -0.84
N SER A 270 -12.83 4.54 -2.12
CA SER A 270 -13.69 3.44 -2.61
C SER A 270 -13.04 2.07 -2.45
N MET A 271 -11.70 2.04 -2.42
CA MET A 271 -10.88 0.85 -2.29
C MET A 271 -9.60 1.20 -1.54
N TRP A 272 -9.09 0.26 -0.75
CA TRP A 272 -7.73 0.32 -0.26
C TRP A 272 -7.06 -1.04 -0.35
N ALA A 273 -5.74 -1.04 -0.50
CA ALA A 273 -4.96 -2.26 -0.63
C ALA A 273 -3.83 -2.32 0.40
N ASP A 274 -3.57 -3.53 0.88
CA ASP A 274 -2.55 -3.77 1.89
C ASP A 274 -2.04 -5.21 1.91
N GLY A 275 -0.92 -5.45 2.60
CA GLY A 275 -0.38 -6.79 2.80
C GLY A 275 0.52 -6.91 4.03
N TRP A 276 0.81 -8.15 4.41
CA TRP A 276 1.55 -8.44 5.64
C TRP A 276 3.00 -7.95 5.65
N TYR A 277 3.70 -8.05 4.51
CA TYR A 277 5.10 -7.62 4.48
C TYR A 277 5.17 -6.11 4.51
N LYS A 278 6.18 -5.58 5.18
CA LYS A 278 6.44 -4.15 5.23
C LYS A 278 6.46 -3.46 3.86
N SER A 279 7.03 -4.11 2.83
CA SER A 279 7.06 -3.61 1.45
C SER A 279 5.70 -3.66 0.72
N LEU A 280 4.70 -4.30 1.31
CA LEU A 280 3.30 -4.31 0.86
C LEU A 280 2.43 -3.38 1.73
N HIS A 281 2.97 -2.93 2.87
CA HIS A 281 2.30 -2.12 3.87
C HIS A 281 2.56 -0.64 3.69
N ARG A 282 3.81 -0.29 3.33
CA ARG A 282 4.25 1.06 3.08
C ARG A 282 5.16 1.16 1.87
N LEU A 283 5.22 2.34 1.28
CA LEU A 283 6.15 2.69 0.22
C LEU A 283 7.23 3.59 0.80
N ARG A 284 8.50 3.18 0.69
CA ARG A 284 9.66 3.99 1.06
C ARG A 284 10.81 3.62 0.15
N LEU A 285 11.30 4.56 -0.67
CA LEU A 285 12.35 4.26 -1.66
C LEU A 285 13.68 3.88 -1.01
N ALA A 286 13.94 4.41 0.19
CA ALA A 286 15.11 4.11 0.99
C ALA A 286 15.03 2.76 1.72
N ASP A 287 13.86 2.10 1.76
CA ASP A 287 13.80 0.74 2.28
C ASP A 287 14.56 -0.18 1.31
N LYS A 288 15.50 -0.97 1.83
CA LYS A 288 16.05 -2.09 1.09
C LYS A 288 14.89 -3.04 0.83
N LEU A 289 14.31 -2.99 -0.35
CA LEU A 289 13.20 -3.87 -0.72
C LEU A 289 13.65 -5.35 -0.80
N ALA A 290 14.94 -5.63 -0.61
CA ALA A 290 15.53 -6.97 -0.59
C ALA A 290 15.38 -7.69 0.76
N GLY A 291 14.49 -8.69 0.80
CA GLY A 291 14.69 -9.95 1.54
C GLY A 291 14.93 -9.85 3.04
N GLY A 292 14.16 -9.02 3.75
CA GLY A 292 14.15 -9.00 5.21
C GLY A 292 13.64 -10.33 5.80
N ARG A 293 14.22 -10.72 6.93
CA ARG A 293 13.73 -11.84 7.74
C ARG A 293 12.51 -11.34 8.51
N SER A 294 11.33 -11.88 8.22
CA SER A 294 10.11 -11.52 8.95
C SER A 294 9.90 -12.44 10.15
N TYR A 295 9.50 -11.84 11.26
CA TYR A 295 9.03 -12.53 12.46
C TYR A 295 7.53 -12.28 12.61
N PRO A 296 6.78 -13.17 13.27
CA PRO A 296 5.36 -12.94 13.50
C PRO A 296 5.17 -11.79 14.50
N SER A 297 4.23 -10.90 14.19
CA SER A 297 3.60 -9.98 15.12
C SER A 297 2.12 -10.32 15.25
N TYR A 298 1.52 -9.92 16.37
CA TYR A 298 0.09 -10.05 16.59
C TYR A 298 -0.58 -8.71 16.33
N TRP A 299 -1.35 -8.61 15.24
CA TRP A 299 -2.15 -7.41 14.99
C TRP A 299 -3.31 -7.35 15.96
N SER A 300 -3.58 -6.16 16.51
CA SER A 300 -4.69 -5.94 17.42
C SER A 300 -5.53 -4.77 16.89
N PHE A 301 -6.66 -5.09 16.24
CA PHE A 301 -7.58 -4.05 15.76
C PHE A 301 -8.03 -3.07 16.86
N PRO A 302 -8.38 -3.49 18.10
CA PRO A 302 -8.82 -2.57 19.15
C PRO A 302 -7.75 -1.56 19.60
N THR A 303 -6.48 -1.84 19.34
CA THR A 303 -5.35 -0.97 19.73
C THR A 303 -4.66 -0.32 18.53
N SER A 304 -4.97 -0.80 17.32
CA SER A 304 -4.25 -0.45 16.09
C SER A 304 -2.75 -0.73 16.13
N LEU A 305 -2.32 -1.80 16.81
CA LEU A 305 -0.90 -2.13 17.01
C LEU A 305 -0.49 -3.46 16.39
N ASP A 306 0.74 -3.50 15.89
CA ASP A 306 1.51 -4.73 15.66
C ASP A 306 2.25 -5.11 16.97
N ILE A 307 1.63 -5.97 17.78
CA ILE A 307 2.20 -6.40 19.08
C ILE A 307 3.31 -7.42 18.83
N HIS A 308 4.48 -7.18 19.39
CA HIS A 308 5.65 -8.03 19.20
C HIS A 308 5.52 -9.33 20.03
N LEU A 309 5.74 -10.50 19.40
CA LEU A 309 5.50 -11.80 20.05
C LEU A 309 6.68 -12.35 20.86
N GLU A 310 7.85 -11.73 20.78
CA GLU A 310 9.03 -12.21 21.51
C GLU A 310 8.84 -12.16 23.02
N ASN A 311 8.39 -11.00 23.53
CA ASN A 311 8.15 -10.77 24.97
C ASN A 311 6.92 -9.88 25.20
N ASP A 312 6.68 -8.87 24.36
CA ASP A 312 5.64 -7.86 24.63
C ASP A 312 4.24 -8.46 24.76
N PHE A 313 3.84 -9.38 23.86
CA PHE A 313 2.54 -10.04 23.95
C PHE A 313 2.34 -10.75 25.31
N ASP A 314 3.32 -11.56 25.72
CA ASP A 314 3.24 -12.32 26.98
C ASP A 314 3.31 -11.38 28.20
N ASN A 315 4.09 -10.29 28.13
CA ASN A 315 4.14 -9.25 29.16
C ASN A 315 2.79 -8.55 29.33
N LEU A 316 2.13 -8.20 28.22
CA LEU A 316 0.79 -7.59 28.23
C LEU A 316 -0.26 -8.55 28.79
N VAL A 317 -0.20 -9.83 28.41
CA VAL A 317 -1.08 -10.87 28.97
C VAL A 317 -0.88 -11.00 30.48
N SER A 318 0.38 -11.06 30.94
CA SER A 318 0.73 -11.15 32.36
C SER A 318 0.30 -9.91 33.16
N ALA A 319 0.25 -8.74 32.53
CA ALA A 319 -0.29 -7.51 33.08
C ALA A 319 -1.84 -7.44 33.07
N GLY A 320 -2.53 -8.51 32.63
CA GLY A 320 -4.00 -8.56 32.58
C GLY A 320 -4.61 -7.81 31.39
N LEU A 321 -3.82 -7.46 30.37
CA LEU A 321 -4.27 -6.65 29.24
C LEU A 321 -4.79 -7.47 28.05
N LEU A 322 -4.87 -8.80 28.15
CA LEU A 322 -5.43 -9.65 27.09
C LEU A 322 -6.83 -9.17 26.60
N PRO A 323 -7.80 -8.82 27.47
CA PRO A 323 -9.10 -8.31 27.02
C PRO A 323 -9.01 -6.99 26.24
N SER A 324 -7.96 -6.20 26.48
CA SER A 324 -7.74 -4.92 25.79
C SER A 324 -7.15 -5.09 24.40
N ILE A 325 -6.33 -6.12 24.20
CA ILE A 325 -5.58 -6.35 22.95
C ILE A 325 -6.18 -7.42 22.06
N GLN A 326 -7.06 -8.29 22.56
CA GLN A 326 -7.56 -9.41 21.79
C GLN A 326 -8.40 -8.97 20.57
N ASP A 327 -8.11 -9.64 19.46
CA ASP A 327 -8.75 -9.59 18.15
C ASP A 327 -8.76 -11.03 17.60
N ILE A 328 -9.95 -11.63 17.56
CA ILE A 328 -10.13 -13.07 17.33
C ILE A 328 -10.55 -13.32 15.89
N THR A 329 -9.71 -14.05 15.18
CA THR A 329 -9.96 -14.60 13.84
C THR A 329 -9.72 -16.11 13.89
N SER A 330 -10.07 -16.83 12.82
CA SER A 330 -9.75 -18.25 12.71
C SER A 330 -8.23 -18.54 12.85
N ALA A 331 -7.38 -17.60 12.44
CA ALA A 331 -5.93 -17.75 12.54
C ALA A 331 -5.36 -17.42 13.95
N SER A 332 -6.01 -16.54 14.72
CA SER A 332 -5.56 -16.14 16.06
C SER A 332 -6.22 -16.89 17.22
N GLU A 333 -7.31 -17.63 16.98
CA GLU A 333 -8.08 -18.33 18.01
C GLU A 333 -7.20 -19.21 18.92
N GLY A 334 -6.28 -19.97 18.32
CA GLY A 334 -5.35 -20.84 19.06
C GLY A 334 -4.40 -20.07 19.98
N LEU A 335 -3.90 -18.91 19.54
CA LEU A 335 -3.04 -18.03 20.34
C LEU A 335 -3.82 -17.45 21.52
N ILE A 336 -5.00 -16.88 21.26
CA ILE A 336 -5.81 -16.23 22.30
C ILE A 336 -6.29 -17.24 23.34
N ARG A 337 -6.69 -18.44 22.94
CA ARG A 337 -7.04 -19.52 23.87
C ARG A 337 -5.85 -19.94 24.73
N ALA A 338 -4.65 -20.01 24.17
CA ALA A 338 -3.45 -20.34 24.93
C ALA A 338 -3.10 -19.24 25.94
N ALA A 339 -3.17 -17.97 25.52
CA ALA A 339 -2.93 -16.81 26.38
C ALA A 339 -3.93 -16.74 27.54
N ALA A 340 -5.23 -16.97 27.27
CA ALA A 340 -6.27 -17.02 28.29
C ALA A 340 -6.05 -18.15 29.32
N ALA A 341 -5.36 -19.22 28.94
CA ALA A 341 -4.95 -20.31 29.81
C ALA A 341 -3.58 -20.07 30.49
N GLY A 342 -3.02 -18.86 30.41
CA GLY A 342 -1.73 -18.50 31.01
C GLY A 342 -0.51 -19.09 30.30
N ARG A 343 -0.65 -19.57 29.05
CA ARG A 343 0.46 -20.09 28.26
C ARG A 343 1.05 -19.01 27.36
N SER A 344 2.37 -19.03 27.18
CA SER A 344 3.09 -18.08 26.33
C SER A 344 2.78 -18.27 24.84
N ALA A 345 2.92 -17.21 24.05
CA ALA A 345 2.84 -17.27 22.59
C ALA A 345 3.82 -18.30 21.99
N ASN A 346 5.01 -18.43 22.60
CA ASN A 346 6.03 -19.40 22.19
C ASN A 346 5.61 -20.88 22.35
N SER A 347 4.60 -21.16 23.18
CA SER A 347 4.04 -22.52 23.31
C SER A 347 3.10 -22.91 22.17
N VAL A 348 2.69 -21.96 21.32
CA VAL A 348 1.76 -22.17 20.21
C VAL A 348 2.57 -22.29 18.92
N PRO A 349 2.70 -23.48 18.30
CA PRO A 349 3.62 -23.69 17.17
C PRO A 349 3.43 -22.72 15.99
N ALA A 350 2.18 -22.36 15.68
CA ALA A 350 1.86 -21.45 14.59
C ALA A 350 2.16 -19.96 14.88
N TRP A 351 2.42 -19.63 16.14
CA TRP A 351 2.63 -18.27 16.64
C TRP A 351 3.95 -18.08 17.39
N ASN A 352 4.76 -19.14 17.53
CA ASN A 352 6.03 -19.02 18.21
C ASN A 352 6.94 -18.01 17.50
N TYR A 353 7.71 -17.27 18.29
CA TYR A 353 8.58 -16.22 17.78
C TYR A 353 9.79 -16.84 17.07
N ARG A 354 9.61 -17.13 15.79
CA ARG A 354 10.64 -17.72 14.94
C ARG A 354 10.64 -17.05 13.57
N GLN A 355 11.85 -16.87 13.04
CA GLN A 355 12.03 -16.37 11.69
C GLN A 355 11.19 -17.18 10.68
N SER A 356 10.48 -16.47 9.81
CA SER A 356 9.61 -17.02 8.77
C SER A 356 8.38 -17.79 9.26
N ASN A 357 8.13 -17.87 10.58
CA ASN A 357 6.87 -18.39 11.12
C ASN A 357 5.78 -17.30 11.09
N ILE A 358 5.37 -16.89 9.90
CA ILE A 358 4.50 -15.71 9.71
C ILE A 358 3.13 -16.06 9.12
N THR A 359 2.84 -17.33 8.85
CA THR A 359 1.60 -17.72 8.15
C THR A 359 0.36 -17.31 8.93
N SER A 360 0.24 -17.72 10.19
CA SER A 360 -0.94 -17.36 11.01
C SER A 360 -1.00 -15.87 11.35
N ALA A 361 0.14 -15.22 11.53
CA ALA A 361 0.21 -13.77 11.73
C ALA A 361 -0.29 -12.99 10.50
N SER A 362 0.16 -13.39 9.30
CA SER A 362 -0.29 -12.82 8.03
C SER A 362 -1.76 -13.09 7.76
N GLU A 363 -2.25 -14.31 8.01
CA GLU A 363 -3.66 -14.65 7.82
C GLU A 363 -4.56 -13.90 8.80
N HIS A 364 -4.15 -13.82 10.08
CA HIS A 364 -4.85 -13.03 11.09
C HIS A 364 -4.98 -11.58 10.68
N TYR A 365 -3.86 -10.94 10.27
CA TYR A 365 -3.87 -9.55 9.83
C TYR A 365 -4.88 -9.30 8.70
N LEU A 366 -4.82 -10.11 7.65
CA LEU A 366 -5.71 -9.95 6.49
C LEU A 366 -7.18 -10.21 6.86
N LEU A 367 -7.47 -11.18 7.73
CA LEU A 367 -8.81 -11.42 8.23
C LEU A 367 -9.32 -10.25 9.09
N SER A 368 -8.46 -9.63 9.91
CA SER A 368 -8.80 -8.42 10.66
C SER A 368 -9.09 -7.24 9.74
N CYS A 369 -8.31 -7.04 8.66
CA CYS A 369 -8.59 -6.02 7.63
C CYS A 369 -9.98 -6.23 7.01
N ILE A 370 -10.30 -7.46 6.59
CA ILE A 370 -11.59 -7.81 5.98
C ILE A 370 -12.74 -7.60 6.97
N ALA A 371 -12.58 -8.03 8.22
CA ALA A 371 -13.61 -7.85 9.24
C ALA A 371 -13.91 -6.38 9.53
N ALA A 372 -12.87 -5.54 9.56
CA ALA A 372 -13.00 -4.10 9.77
C ALA A 372 -13.68 -3.41 8.57
N GLU A 373 -13.26 -3.74 7.34
CA GLU A 373 -13.91 -3.25 6.11
C GLU A 373 -15.39 -3.68 6.06
N THR A 374 -15.70 -4.95 6.32
CA THR A 374 -17.07 -5.47 6.29
C THR A 374 -17.95 -4.81 7.35
N THR A 375 -17.35 -4.33 8.44
CA THR A 375 -18.07 -3.53 9.45
C THR A 375 -18.34 -2.13 8.90
N LEU A 376 -17.30 -1.45 8.40
CA LEU A 376 -17.39 -0.08 7.90
C LEU A 376 -18.32 0.04 6.68
N SER A 377 -18.30 -0.93 5.76
CA SER A 377 -19.10 -0.89 4.52
C SER A 377 -20.61 -0.95 4.75
N LYS A 378 -21.06 -1.47 5.89
CA LYS A 378 -22.47 -1.53 6.30
C LYS A 378 -23.00 -0.23 6.90
N LEU A 379 -22.12 0.69 7.26
CA LEU A 379 -22.47 1.96 7.89
C LEU A 379 -22.75 3.03 6.82
N SER A 380 -23.62 3.99 7.15
CA SER A 380 -23.75 5.23 6.37
C SER A 380 -22.48 6.09 6.48
N GLU A 381 -22.33 7.08 5.60
CA GLU A 381 -21.15 7.95 5.57
C GLU A 381 -20.86 8.60 6.94
N LYS A 382 -21.88 9.18 7.58
CA LYS A 382 -21.74 9.77 8.91
C LYS A 382 -21.34 8.73 9.96
N GLU A 383 -22.00 7.57 9.95
CA GLU A 383 -21.72 6.50 10.90
C GLU A 383 -20.29 5.94 10.72
N ARG A 384 -19.74 5.95 9.51
CA ARG A 384 -18.33 5.57 9.25
C ARG A 384 -17.36 6.54 9.90
N LEU A 385 -17.62 7.85 9.78
CA LEU A 385 -16.79 8.87 10.40
C LEU A 385 -16.81 8.72 11.94
N ASP A 386 -18.00 8.58 12.52
CA ASP A 386 -18.18 8.43 13.96
C ASP A 386 -17.56 7.12 14.49
N PHE A 387 -17.73 6.02 13.76
CA PHE A 387 -17.07 4.75 14.06
C PHE A 387 -15.54 4.88 14.05
N THR A 388 -14.99 5.53 13.03
CA THR A 388 -13.55 5.68 12.86
C THR A 388 -12.95 6.59 13.93
N GLU A 389 -13.64 7.68 14.27
CA GLU A 389 -13.24 8.55 15.39
C GLU A 389 -13.21 7.80 16.70
N GLU A 390 -14.28 7.06 17.02
CA GLU A 390 -14.36 6.31 18.27
C GLU A 390 -13.30 5.20 18.33
N TRP A 391 -13.11 4.47 17.23
CA TRP A 391 -12.06 3.47 17.12
C TRP A 391 -10.67 4.05 17.38
N LEU A 392 -10.30 5.15 16.69
CA LEU A 392 -8.99 5.79 16.87
C LEU A 392 -8.82 6.35 18.29
N ARG A 393 -9.87 6.93 18.88
CA ARG A 393 -9.86 7.42 20.26
C ARG A 393 -9.64 6.29 21.27
N VAL A 394 -10.32 5.16 21.10
CA VAL A 394 -10.15 3.98 21.97
C VAL A 394 -8.76 3.37 21.76
N ALA A 395 -8.30 3.26 20.52
CA ALA A 395 -7.00 2.73 20.17
C ALA A 395 -5.87 3.55 20.80
N GLU A 396 -5.92 4.88 20.72
CA GLU A 396 -4.93 5.77 21.34
C GLU A 396 -4.86 5.58 22.86
N ASN A 397 -6.01 5.57 23.53
CA ASN A 397 -6.06 5.37 24.98
C ASN A 397 -5.44 4.02 25.39
N LYS A 398 -5.70 2.95 24.63
CA LYS A 398 -5.12 1.64 24.87
C LYS A 398 -3.63 1.59 24.52
N ALA A 399 -3.21 2.25 23.46
CA ALA A 399 -1.81 2.34 23.06
C ALA A 399 -0.96 3.04 24.14
N LEU A 400 -1.48 4.12 24.74
CA LEU A 400 -0.84 4.79 25.88
C LEU A 400 -0.73 3.89 27.12
N LEU A 401 -1.74 3.07 27.40
CA LEU A 401 -1.69 2.08 28.48
C LEU A 401 -0.63 1.00 28.21
N ILE A 402 -0.56 0.51 26.96
CA ILE A 402 0.43 -0.48 26.52
C ILE A 402 1.84 0.08 26.62
N GLU A 403 2.07 1.31 26.17
CA GLU A 403 3.37 1.98 26.27
C GLU A 403 3.83 2.12 27.73
N ARG A 404 2.93 2.52 28.65
CA ARG A 404 3.23 2.57 30.09
C ARG A 404 3.56 1.19 30.68
N THR A 405 2.90 0.15 30.19
CA THR A 405 3.05 -1.22 30.70
C THR A 405 4.36 -1.84 30.23
N LEU A 406 4.72 -1.64 28.96
CA LEU A 406 5.95 -2.18 28.37
C LEU A 406 7.20 -1.37 28.73
N GLY A 407 7.03 -0.07 29.03
CA GLY A 407 8.11 0.85 29.33
C GLY A 407 9.10 0.98 28.18
N SER A 408 10.34 1.38 28.49
CA SER A 408 11.41 1.57 27.51
C SER A 408 11.94 0.27 26.88
N SER A 409 11.61 -0.89 27.47
CA SER A 409 11.99 -2.21 26.96
C SER A 409 11.06 -2.76 25.89
N GLY A 410 9.88 -2.14 25.67
CA GLY A 410 8.91 -2.59 24.68
C GLY A 410 9.42 -2.45 23.24
N LYS A 411 9.14 -3.47 22.41
CA LYS A 411 9.42 -3.44 20.96
C LYS A 411 8.22 -3.01 20.13
N THR A 412 7.02 -3.08 20.71
CA THR A 412 5.74 -2.68 20.10
C THR A 412 5.71 -1.17 19.97
N ASN A 413 5.67 -0.68 18.73
CA ASN A 413 5.62 0.76 18.46
C ASN A 413 4.18 1.28 18.51
N THR A 414 3.94 2.30 19.33
CA THR A 414 2.63 2.92 19.57
C THR A 414 2.45 4.27 18.89
N ARG A 415 3.54 4.88 18.38
CA ARG A 415 3.58 6.31 18.00
C ARG A 415 2.63 6.67 16.86
N HIS A 416 2.38 5.73 15.94
CA HIS A 416 1.51 6.00 14.79
C HIS A 416 0.04 6.18 15.20
N VAL A 417 -0.41 5.57 16.30
CA VAL A 417 -1.82 5.62 16.71
C VAL A 417 -2.25 7.05 17.06
N THR A 418 -1.43 7.78 17.80
CA THR A 418 -1.65 9.22 18.07
C THR A 418 -1.64 10.04 16.79
N ALA A 419 -0.71 9.75 15.87
CA ALA A 419 -0.65 10.45 14.59
C ALA A 419 -1.91 10.22 13.74
N TRP A 420 -2.46 9.00 13.75
CA TRP A 420 -3.68 8.63 13.04
C TRP A 420 -4.89 9.36 13.62
N ARG A 421 -5.03 9.35 14.95
CA ARG A 421 -6.11 10.05 15.65
C ARG A 421 -6.05 11.56 15.38
N GLU A 422 -4.87 12.16 15.50
CA GLU A 422 -4.67 13.59 15.26
C GLU A 422 -4.96 13.97 13.81
N ALA A 423 -4.49 13.17 12.85
CA ALA A 423 -4.79 13.40 11.42
C ALA A 423 -6.30 13.38 11.14
N PHE A 424 -7.00 12.39 11.69
CA PHE A 424 -8.45 12.28 11.53
C PHE A 424 -9.21 13.43 12.21
N ARG A 425 -8.77 13.85 13.40
CA ARG A 425 -9.32 15.00 14.10
C ARG A 425 -9.17 16.29 13.27
N LEU A 426 -7.97 16.53 12.71
CA LEU A 426 -7.73 17.67 11.84
C LEU A 426 -8.63 17.65 10.60
N PHE A 427 -8.82 16.47 10.00
CA PHE A 427 -9.73 16.29 8.86
C PHE A 427 -11.18 16.66 9.21
N ARG A 428 -11.73 16.12 10.31
CA ARG A 428 -13.11 16.41 10.74
C ARG A 428 -13.32 17.89 11.03
N GLN A 429 -12.34 18.54 11.65
CA GLN A 429 -12.40 19.98 11.93
C GLN A 429 -12.46 20.83 10.66
N ASP A 430 -11.71 20.45 9.63
CA ASP A 430 -11.65 21.18 8.36
C ASP A 430 -12.97 21.08 7.59
N HIS A 431 -13.57 19.89 7.55
CA HIS A 431 -14.76 19.64 6.75
C HIS A 431 -16.07 19.81 7.53
N ASN A 432 -15.98 20.12 8.83
CA ASN A 432 -17.12 20.27 9.74
C ASN A 432 -18.06 19.04 9.72
N VAL A 433 -17.45 17.85 9.68
CA VAL A 433 -18.14 16.55 9.60
C VAL A 433 -17.94 15.72 10.83
#